data_AF-A0A9X1W3A9-F1
#
_entry.id   AF-A0A9X1W3A9-F1
#
_cell.length_a   1.000
_cell.length_b   1.000
_cell.length_c   1.000
_cell.angle_alpha   90.00
_cell.angle_beta   90.00
_cell.angle_gamma   90.00
#
_symmetry.space_group_name_H-M   'P 1'
#
loop_
_entity.id
_entity.type
_entity.pdbx_description
1 polymer ?
#
loop_
_entity_poly.entity_id
_entity_poly.type
_entity_poly.pdbx_seq_one_letter_code
_entity_poly.pdbx_strand_id
1 'polypeptide(L)' 'MIRRHFEAALVRLAAWILIGRNVQRSGVVSRRDNNDMWYMAEKLDSIAGRMKDGYRKVTP' A
#
# COMPACT_ATOMS: atom_id res chain seq x y z
N MET A 1 -2.46 8.44 20.29
CA MET A 1 -1.29 8.49 19.37
C MET A 1 -0.86 7.10 18.90
N ILE A 2 -0.81 6.11 19.79
CA ILE A 2 -0.40 4.72 19.48
C ILE A 2 -1.35 4.02 18.48
N ARG A 3 -2.67 4.15 18.65
CA ARG A 3 -3.66 3.50 17.78
C ARG A 3 -3.50 3.82 16.29
N ARG A 4 -3.39 5.10 15.92
CA ARG A 4 -3.19 5.51 14.51
C ARG A 4 -1.86 5.02 13.91
N HIS A 5 -0.82 4.87 14.73
CA HIS A 5 0.46 4.35 14.27
C HIS A 5 0.36 2.84 14.02
N PHE A 6 -0.36 2.12 14.88
CA PHE A 6 -0.65 0.70 14.70
C PHE A 6 -1.51 0.44 13.46
N GLU A 7 -2.61 1.18 13.30
CA GLU A 7 -3.47 1.09 12.12
C GLU A 7 -2.70 1.43 10.83
N ALA A 8 -1.87 2.48 10.83
CA ALA A 8 -0.99 2.80 9.70
C ALA A 8 0.05 1.69 9.40
N ALA A 9 0.57 1.02 10.43
CA ALA A 9 1.48 -0.10 10.25
C ALA A 9 0.80 -1.30 9.58
N LEU A 10 -0.46 -1.58 9.92
CA LEU A 10 -1.26 -2.63 9.27
C LEU A 10 -1.52 -2.31 7.79
N VAL A 11 -1.83 -1.06 7.47
CA VAL A 11 -2.01 -0.63 6.07
C VAL A 11 -0.71 -0.77 5.27
N ARG A 12 0.45 -0.42 5.87
CA ARG A 12 1.75 -0.66 5.23
C ARG A 12 2.07 -2.13 5.04
N LEU A 13 1.69 -2.99 5.99
CA LEU A 13 1.86 -4.42 5.85
C LEU A 13 1.06 -4.95 4.65
N ALA A 14 -0.18 -4.48 4.46
CA ALA A 14 -1.00 -4.83 3.30
C ALA A 14 -0.35 -4.36 1.99
N ALA A 15 0.15 -3.13 1.92
CA ALA A 15 0.90 -2.62 0.77
C ALA A 15 2.13 -3.49 0.45
N TRP A 16 2.88 -3.88 1.49
CA TRP A 16 4.07 -4.70 1.35
C TRP A 16 3.76 -6.11 0.83
N ILE A 17 2.66 -6.71 1.32
CA ILE A 17 2.17 -8.00 0.80
C ILE A 17 1.83 -7.88 -0.69
N LEU A 18 1.15 -6.82 -1.10
CA LEU A 18 0.80 -6.60 -2.51
C LEU A 18 2.03 -6.43 -3.41
N ILE A 19 3.05 -5.66 -2.96
CA ILE A 19 4.31 -5.51 -3.69
C ILE A 19 5.08 -6.83 -3.77
N GLY A 20 5.17 -7.57 -2.67
CA GLY A 20 5.85 -8.86 -2.62
C GLY A 20 5.15 -9.96 -3.42
N ARG A 21 3.86 -9.79 -3.72
CA ARG A 21 3.09 -10.66 -4.62
C ARG A 21 3.09 -10.20 -6.08
N ASN A 22 3.80 -9.12 -6.42
CA ASN A 22 4.01 -8.72 -7.81
C ASN A 22 4.91 -9.79 -8.47
N VAL A 23 4.29 -10.78 -9.11
CA VAL A 23 5.03 -11.87 -9.74
C VAL A 23 5.61 -11.34 -11.05
N GLN A 24 6.93 -11.23 -11.11
CA GLN A 24 7.63 -10.86 -12.33
C GLN A 24 7.39 -11.95 -13.39
N ARG A 25 6.47 -11.70 -14.33
CA ARG A 25 6.05 -12.61 -15.42
C ARG A 25 5.42 -13.93 -14.93
N SER A 26 4.26 -13.85 -14.28
CA SER A 26 3.36 -15.00 -14.18
C SER A 26 2.57 -15.17 -15.48
N GLY A 27 2.44 -16.40 -15.99
CA GLY A 27 1.56 -16.71 -17.13
C GLY A 27 0.06 -16.69 -16.77
N VAL A 28 -0.26 -16.62 -15.47
CA VAL A 28 -1.64 -16.68 -14.93
C VAL A 28 -2.14 -15.31 -14.48
N VAL A 29 -1.24 -14.35 -14.26
CA VAL A 29 -1.58 -12.98 -13.84
C VAL A 29 -1.29 -12.07 -15.01
N SER A 30 -2.30 -11.33 -15.48
CA SER A 30 -2.09 -10.43 -16.60
C SER A 30 -1.17 -9.27 -16.17
N ARG A 31 -0.47 -8.66 -17.14
CA ARG A 31 0.32 -7.45 -16.86
C ARG A 31 -0.53 -6.33 -16.25
N ARG A 32 -1.83 -6.29 -16.57
CA ARG A 32 -2.78 -5.31 -16.00
C ARG A 32 -2.98 -5.56 -14.52
N ASP A 33 -3.24 -6.81 -14.12
CA ASP A 33 -3.44 -7.16 -12.71
C ASP A 33 -2.19 -6.85 -11.87
N ASN A 34 -0.99 -7.12 -12.41
CA ASN A 34 0.27 -6.74 -11.75
C ASN A 34 0.41 -5.22 -11.57
N ASN A 35 0.08 -4.44 -12.61
CA ASN A 35 0.12 -2.98 -12.53
C ASN A 35 -0.91 -2.46 -11.51
N ASP A 36 -2.10 -3.06 -11.47
CA ASP A 36 -3.17 -2.68 -10.55
C ASP A 36 -2.78 -3.00 -9.09
N MET A 37 -2.17 -4.16 -8.84
CA MET A 37 -1.63 -4.52 -7.52
C MET A 37 -0.53 -3.56 -7.06
N TRP A 38 0.36 -3.16 -7.98
CA TRP A 38 1.43 -2.21 -7.69
C TRP A 38 0.86 -0.82 -7.37
N TYR A 39 -0.05 -0.31 -8.20
CA TYR A 39 -0.73 0.98 -7.98
C TYR A 39 -1.51 1.00 -6.66
N MET A 40 -2.18 -0.11 -6.33
CA MET A 40 -2.93 -0.23 -5.09
C MET A 40 -2.02 -0.22 -3.86
N ALA A 41 -0.83 -0.81 -3.95
CA ALA A 41 0.16 -0.75 -2.88
C ALA A 41 0.68 0.67 -2.64
N GLU A 42 0.98 1.43 -3.69
CA GLU A 42 1.38 2.84 -3.56
C GLU A 42 0.28 3.66 -2.88
N LYS A 43 -0.97 3.45 -3.29
CA LYS A 43 -2.13 4.14 -2.71
C LYS A 43 -2.29 3.82 -1.22
N LEU A 44 -2.09 2.56 -0.84
CA LEU A 44 -2.14 2.13 0.57
C LEU A 44 -1.02 2.77 1.40
N ASP A 45 0.21 2.85 0.89
CA ASP A 45 1.31 3.50 1.63
C ASP A 45 1.07 5.00 1.81
N SER A 46 0.54 5.69 0.80
CA SER A 46 0.10 7.09 0.92
C SER A 46 -0.96 7.27 2.01
N ILE A 47 -1.99 6.41 2.04
CA ILE A 47 -3.02 6.41 3.08
C ILE A 47 -2.39 6.18 4.46
N ALA A 48 -1.48 5.22 4.60
CA ALA A 48 -0.79 4.93 5.85
C ALA A 48 0.04 6.13 6.35
N GLY A 49 0.72 6.85 5.45
CA GLY A 49 1.40 8.10 5.76
C GLY A 49 0.46 9.14 6.35
N ARG A 50 -0.68 9.36 5.69
CA ARG A 50 -1.70 10.31 6.14
C ARG A 50 -2.32 9.92 7.48
N MET A 51 -2.58 8.62 7.72
CA MET A 51 -3.07 8.12 9.00
C MET A 51 -2.10 8.40 10.15
N LYS A 52 -0.79 8.16 9.93
CA LYS A 52 0.27 8.43 10.90
C LYS A 52 0.30 9.91 11.30
N ASP A 53 0.19 10.79 10.30
CA ASP A 53 0.20 12.25 10.48
C ASP A 53 -1.13 12.81 10.98
N GLY A 54 -2.15 11.97 11.16
CA GLY A 54 -3.49 12.38 11.56
C GLY A 54 -4.14 13.31 10.53
N TYR A 55 -3.85 13.09 9.24
CA TYR A 55 -4.34 13.85 8.10
C TYR A 55 -4.00 15.35 8.10
N ARG A 56 -3.00 15.76 8.88
CA ARG A 56 -2.56 17.17 8.96
C ARG A 56 -1.83 17.68 7.73
N LYS A 57 -1.28 16.78 6.90
CA LYS A 57 -0.61 17.12 5.65
C LYS A 57 -1.22 16.33 4.50
N VAL A 58 -1.48 17.02 3.39
CA VAL A 58 -1.71 16.38 2.10
C VAL A 58 -0.34 16.10 1.52
N THR A 59 0.06 14.83 1.50
CA THR A 59 1.28 14.42 0.78
C THR A 59 0.81 14.00 -0.62
N PRO A 60 1.22 14.71 -1.68
CA PRO A 60 0.84 14.39 -3.05
C PRO A 60 1.39 13.03 -3.49
#